data_AF-A0A1I5KQR9-F1
#
_entry.id   AF-A0A1I5KQR9-F1
#
_cell.length_a   1.000
_cell.length_b   1.000
_cell.length_c   1.000
_cell.angle_alpha   90.00
_cell.angle_beta   90.00
_cell.angle_gamma   90.00
#
_symmetry.space_group_name_H-M   'P 1'
#
loop_
_entity.id
_entity.type
_entity.pdbx_description
1 polymer ?
#
loop_
_entity_poly.entity_id
_entity_poly.type
_entity_poly.pdbx_seq_one_letter_code
_entity_poly.pdbx_strand_id
1 'polypeptide(L)'
;MSERANASVIPFKVENEPEDEMAEQGSIENPAERLQLSEAVRMAEAIVFASAEPVSERQLAARLPEGVNIAAAMADLQEIYARRGVNLVRVGDAWAFRTAGDLAFLMSRDSVQQRKLSRAALEVLAIIAYHQPVTRAEIEDIRGVETSKGTLDTLLETEWVRMRGRRRTPGRPVTYGTTDAFLDHFALEEIRDLPGMEELKGAGLLSTRMPANFSMPVPPADPDTLTEDEDALTDIDLEELGLLTPRVTDE
;
A
#
# COMPACT_ATOMS: atom_id res chain seq x y z
N MET A 1 23.91 49.46 81.25
CA MET A 1 22.79 49.80 80.35
C MET A 1 23.31 49.74 78.93
N SER A 2 22.63 48.97 78.06
CA SER A 2 22.63 49.02 76.58
C SER A 2 23.97 48.89 75.83
N GLU A 3 24.07 48.20 74.70
CA GLU A 3 23.17 47.31 73.98
C GLU A 3 23.98 46.53 72.95
N ARG A 4 23.36 45.46 72.46
CA ARG A 4 23.92 44.35 71.68
C ARG A 4 24.45 44.73 70.28
N ALA A 5 25.39 43.89 69.85
CA ALA A 5 25.82 43.68 68.47
C ALA A 5 24.67 43.26 67.54
N ASN A 6 24.84 43.52 66.24
CA ASN A 6 24.43 42.59 65.19
C ASN A 6 25.16 42.89 63.87
N ALA A 7 26.09 41.99 63.53
CA ALA A 7 26.63 41.86 62.19
C ALA A 7 25.55 41.18 61.31
N SER A 8 25.27 41.76 60.15
CA SER A 8 24.28 41.27 59.20
C SER A 8 24.78 40.01 58.50
N VAL A 9 24.26 38.85 58.89
CA VAL A 9 24.44 37.57 58.19
C VAL A 9 23.38 37.47 57.10
N ILE A 10 23.83 37.23 55.86
CA ILE A 10 23.01 37.09 54.66
C ILE A 10 22.30 35.72 54.67
N PRO A 11 20.96 35.63 54.52
CA PRO A 11 20.31 34.37 54.22
C PRO A 11 20.36 34.06 52.73
N PHE A 12 20.85 32.86 52.41
CA PHE A 12 20.80 32.22 51.10
C PHE A 12 19.33 31.91 50.74
N LYS A 13 18.83 32.47 49.64
CA LYS A 13 17.46 32.27 49.15
C LYS A 13 17.50 31.24 48.02
N VAL A 14 16.94 30.05 48.26
CA VAL A 14 16.65 29.06 47.22
C VAL A 14 15.25 29.40 46.69
N GLU A 15 15.17 29.87 45.46
CA GLU A 15 13.90 29.97 44.74
C GLU A 15 13.92 28.96 43.60
N ASN A 16 13.02 27.98 43.71
CA ASN A 16 12.67 27.02 42.66
C ASN A 16 11.95 27.74 41.50
N GLU A 17 12.06 27.10 40.34
CA GLU A 17 11.79 27.49 38.95
C GLU A 17 10.34 27.94 38.63
N PRO A 18 10.11 28.39 37.37
CA PRO A 18 9.48 27.50 36.39
C PRO A 18 10.32 27.40 35.10
N GLU A 19 10.66 26.20 34.64
CA GLU A 19 9.89 25.30 33.76
C GLU A 19 9.74 25.81 32.31
N ASP A 20 10.40 25.06 31.42
CA ASP A 20 10.04 24.70 30.05
C ASP A 20 9.76 25.78 28.99
N GLU A 21 10.66 25.84 28.00
CA GLU A 21 10.29 25.91 26.58
C GLU A 21 11.52 25.60 25.70
N MET A 22 11.93 24.33 25.65
CA MET A 22 12.74 23.80 24.53
C MET A 22 12.27 22.37 24.22
N ALA A 23 11.12 22.26 23.56
CA ALA A 23 10.69 21.04 22.90
C ALA A 23 11.20 21.01 21.46
N GLU A 24 12.01 20.00 21.13
CA GLU A 24 12.02 19.21 19.89
C GLU A 24 13.44 18.71 19.53
N GLN A 25 13.73 17.46 19.87
CA GLN A 25 14.07 16.39 18.90
C GLN A 25 14.44 15.10 19.66
N GLY A 26 13.78 14.02 19.25
CA GLY A 26 13.59 12.81 20.04
C GLY A 26 14.85 12.00 20.31
N SER A 27 15.02 11.64 21.58
CA SER A 27 15.94 10.61 22.03
C SER A 27 15.11 9.46 22.61
N ILE A 28 15.16 8.30 21.97
CA ILE A 28 14.71 7.05 22.62
C ILE A 28 15.83 6.69 23.62
N GLU A 29 15.75 7.27 24.83
CA GLU A 29 16.83 7.26 25.80
C GLU A 29 16.82 6.06 26.77
N ASN A 30 15.85 5.15 26.67
CA ASN A 30 15.73 4.01 27.59
C ASN A 30 16.38 2.72 27.03
N PRO A 31 17.41 2.14 27.67
CA PRO A 31 18.02 0.88 27.27
C PRO A 31 17.06 -0.32 27.23
N ALA A 32 16.04 -0.32 28.10
CA ALA A 32 15.06 -1.41 28.15
C ALA A 32 14.13 -1.40 26.93
N GLU A 33 13.71 -0.21 26.49
CA GLU A 33 12.87 -0.03 25.29
C GLU A 33 13.63 -0.44 24.03
N ARG A 34 14.93 -0.12 23.94
CA ARG A 34 15.77 -0.58 22.82
C ARG A 34 15.89 -2.11 22.75
N LEU A 35 16.00 -2.78 23.90
CA LEU A 35 16.04 -4.24 23.94
C LEU A 35 14.71 -4.84 23.47
N GLN A 36 13.59 -4.32 23.97
CA GLN A 36 12.24 -4.74 23.56
C GLN A 36 12.01 -4.53 22.06
N LEU A 37 12.42 -3.38 21.52
CA LEU A 37 12.35 -3.11 20.08
C LEU A 37 13.20 -4.10 19.29
N SER A 38 14.43 -4.38 19.72
CA SER A 38 15.29 -5.34 19.02
C SER A 38 14.73 -6.78 19.03
N GLU A 39 14.06 -7.18 20.11
CA GLU A 39 13.36 -8.46 20.18
C GLU A 39 12.14 -8.48 19.25
N ALA A 40 11.35 -7.40 19.23
CA ALA A 40 10.22 -7.24 18.32
C ALA A 40 10.65 -7.30 16.85
N VAL A 41 11.73 -6.61 16.47
CA VAL A 41 12.34 -6.64 15.13
C VAL A 41 12.68 -8.08 14.74
N ARG A 42 13.34 -8.82 15.64
CA ARG A 42 13.72 -10.22 15.39
C ARG A 42 12.51 -11.14 15.23
N MET A 43 11.46 -10.93 16.03
CA MET A 43 10.22 -11.70 15.92
C MET A 43 9.48 -11.39 14.62
N ALA A 44 9.38 -10.10 14.26
CA ALA A 44 8.76 -9.65 13.01
C ALA A 44 9.50 -10.21 11.79
N GLU A 45 10.85 -10.16 11.79
CA GLU A 45 11.69 -10.75 10.75
C GLU A 45 11.34 -12.23 10.54
N ALA A 46 11.26 -13.01 11.62
CA ALA A 46 10.93 -14.43 11.54
C ALA A 46 9.53 -14.68 10.97
N ILE A 47 8.54 -13.86 11.35
CA ILE A 47 7.16 -13.98 10.86
C ILE A 47 7.09 -13.67 9.36
N VAL A 48 7.68 -12.56 8.92
CA VAL A 48 7.65 -12.14 7.51
C VAL A 48 8.45 -13.10 6.64
N PHE A 49 9.62 -13.56 7.12
CA PHE A 49 10.46 -14.53 6.39
C PHE A 49 9.77 -15.88 6.20
N ALA A 50 9.01 -16.34 7.20
CA ALA A 50 8.32 -17.62 7.13
C ALA A 50 7.05 -17.58 6.26
N SER A 51 6.57 -16.39 5.89
CA SER A 51 5.35 -16.23 5.09
C SER A 51 5.65 -16.28 3.59
N ALA A 52 4.82 -17.02 2.84
CA ALA A 52 4.85 -16.99 1.38
C ALA A 52 4.12 -15.76 0.80
N GLU A 53 3.13 -15.26 1.52
CA GLU A 53 2.30 -14.10 1.15
C GLU A 53 2.70 -12.87 1.99
N PRO A 54 2.46 -11.64 1.49
CA PRO A 54 2.64 -10.42 2.28
C PRO A 54 1.90 -10.48 3.63
N VAL A 55 2.53 -10.00 4.70
CA VAL A 55 1.99 -10.06 6.06
C VAL A 55 1.50 -8.68 6.48
N SER A 56 0.20 -8.54 6.77
CA SER A 56 -0.37 -7.26 7.19
C SER A 56 0.04 -6.88 8.61
N GLU A 57 0.01 -5.58 8.92
CA GLU A 57 0.29 -5.09 10.28
C GLU A 57 -0.67 -5.70 11.32
N ARG A 58 -1.92 -5.98 10.93
CA ARG A 58 -2.89 -6.69 11.79
C ARG A 58 -2.46 -8.12 12.10
N GLN A 59 -1.93 -8.84 11.10
CA GLN A 59 -1.41 -10.20 11.31
C GLN A 59 -0.15 -10.20 12.18
N LEU A 60 0.71 -9.19 12.04
CA LEU A 60 1.86 -8.98 12.92
C LEU A 60 1.39 -8.71 14.36
N ALA A 61 0.44 -7.81 14.56
CA ALA A 61 -0.12 -7.48 15.86
C ALA A 61 -0.72 -8.69 16.59
N ALA A 62 -1.35 -9.60 15.84
CA ALA A 62 -1.93 -10.82 16.41
C ALA A 62 -0.89 -11.86 16.85
N ARG A 63 0.35 -11.78 16.35
CA ARG A 63 1.41 -12.77 16.61
C ARG A 63 2.53 -12.23 17.51
N LEU A 64 2.72 -10.92 17.54
CA LEU A 64 3.70 -10.26 18.40
C LEU A 64 3.13 -10.02 19.81
N PRO A 65 3.99 -9.86 20.83
CA PRO A 65 3.55 -9.46 22.16
C PRO A 65 2.75 -8.15 22.17
N GLU A 66 1.80 -8.04 23.09
CA GLU A 66 1.01 -6.80 23.26
C GLU A 66 1.90 -5.61 23.63
N GLY A 67 1.54 -4.42 23.14
CA GLY A 67 2.25 -3.17 23.43
C GLY A 67 3.51 -2.93 22.58
N VAL A 68 3.86 -3.84 21.67
CA VAL A 68 4.94 -3.64 20.71
C VAL A 68 4.56 -2.54 19.71
N ASN A 69 5.48 -1.59 19.50
CA ASN A 69 5.37 -0.62 18.42
C ASN A 69 5.78 -1.27 17.08
N ILE A 70 4.79 -1.80 16.36
CA ILE A 70 5.01 -2.49 15.08
C ILE A 70 5.62 -1.55 14.04
N ALA A 71 5.13 -0.31 13.95
CA ALA A 71 5.64 0.66 12.97
C ALA A 71 7.13 0.93 13.18
N ALA A 72 7.57 1.11 14.43
CA ALA A 72 8.99 1.28 14.75
C ALA A 72 9.80 0.00 14.44
N ALA A 73 9.29 -1.18 14.79
CA ALA A 73 9.98 -2.44 14.52
C ALA A 73 10.13 -2.71 13.01
N MET A 74 9.12 -2.41 12.21
CA MET A 74 9.18 -2.59 10.75
C MET A 74 10.09 -1.56 10.08
N ALA A 75 10.12 -0.32 10.57
CA ALA A 75 11.05 0.70 10.08
C ALA A 75 12.51 0.31 10.34
N ASP A 76 12.84 -0.13 11.56
CA ASP A 76 14.17 -0.64 11.91
C ASP A 76 14.54 -1.85 11.04
N LEU A 77 13.61 -2.79 10.85
CA LEU A 77 13.84 -3.97 10.02
C LEU A 77 14.09 -3.60 8.55
N GLN A 78 13.35 -2.62 8.03
CA GLN A 78 13.54 -2.10 6.68
C GLN A 78 14.94 -1.51 6.50
N GLU A 79 15.42 -0.71 7.46
CA GLU A 79 16.76 -0.14 7.44
C GLU A 79 17.86 -1.22 7.46
N ILE A 80 17.71 -2.24 8.31
CA ILE A 80 18.65 -3.38 8.40
C ILE A 80 18.81 -4.10 7.06
N TYR A 81 17.73 -4.20 6.29
CA TYR A 81 17.67 -4.92 5.01
C TYR A 81 17.86 -4.02 3.78
N ALA A 82 17.90 -2.69 3.92
CA ALA A 82 17.95 -1.75 2.79
C ALA A 82 19.16 -1.95 1.86
N ARG A 83 20.28 -2.46 2.37
CA ARG A 83 21.53 -2.67 1.60
C ARG A 83 21.88 -4.15 1.39
N ARG A 84 20.96 -5.06 1.68
CA ARG A 84 21.15 -6.50 1.54
C ARG A 84 20.60 -6.99 0.19
N GLY A 85 20.94 -8.22 -0.18
CA GLY A 85 20.41 -8.86 -1.41
C GLY A 85 18.94 -9.29 -1.32
N VAL A 86 18.34 -9.15 -0.14
CA VAL A 86 16.91 -9.26 0.12
C VAL A 86 16.51 -7.96 0.82
N ASN A 87 15.42 -7.34 0.40
CA ASN A 87 14.89 -6.12 1.00
C ASN A 87 13.51 -6.41 1.59
N LEU A 88 13.21 -5.74 2.70
CA LEU A 88 11.86 -5.67 3.23
C LEU A 88 11.13 -4.56 2.47
N VAL A 89 10.02 -4.91 1.80
CA VAL A 89 9.18 -3.96 1.06
C VAL A 89 7.79 -3.94 1.66
N ARG A 90 7.13 -2.79 1.53
CA ARG A 90 5.73 -2.65 1.83
C ARG A 90 4.91 -2.87 0.55
N VAL A 91 3.79 -3.54 0.69
CA VAL A 91 2.84 -3.86 -0.39
C VAL A 91 1.45 -3.65 0.19
N GLY A 92 0.75 -2.59 -0.22
CA GLY A 92 -0.49 -2.19 0.47
C GLY A 92 -0.22 -1.86 1.95
N ASP A 93 -1.04 -2.45 2.83
CA ASP A 93 -0.87 -2.40 4.29
C ASP A 93 -0.02 -3.55 4.86
N ALA A 94 0.67 -4.28 3.99
CA ALA A 94 1.41 -5.49 4.31
C ALA A 94 2.90 -5.39 3.99
N TRP A 95 3.66 -6.34 4.54
CA TRP A 95 5.11 -6.40 4.47
C TRP A 95 5.59 -7.73 3.91
N ALA A 96 6.59 -7.71 3.05
CA ALA A 96 7.16 -8.91 2.47
C ALA A 96 8.66 -8.78 2.21
N PHE A 97 9.37 -9.90 2.26
CA PHE A 97 10.74 -9.96 1.76
C PHE A 97 10.75 -10.20 0.25
N ARG A 98 11.56 -9.44 -0.47
CA ARG A 98 11.78 -9.55 -1.91
C ARG A 98 13.27 -9.50 -2.21
N THR A 99 13.70 -10.09 -3.31
CA THR A 99 15.08 -9.97 -3.77
C THR A 99 15.38 -8.52 -4.14
N ALA A 100 16.60 -8.06 -3.86
CA ALA A 100 17.02 -6.72 -4.21
C ALA A 100 16.95 -6.48 -5.72
N GLY A 101 16.39 -5.32 -6.12
CA GLY A 101 16.10 -5.01 -7.52
C GLY A 101 17.35 -4.95 -8.40
N ASP A 102 18.49 -4.55 -7.86
CA ASP A 102 19.80 -4.55 -8.53
C ASP A 102 20.34 -5.96 -8.84
N LEU A 103 19.81 -6.98 -8.16
CA LEU A 103 20.17 -8.40 -8.36
C LEU A 103 19.15 -9.17 -9.23
N ALA A 104 18.10 -8.51 -9.75
CA ALA A 104 17.04 -9.15 -10.52
C ALA A 104 17.55 -9.95 -11.75
N PHE A 105 18.66 -9.51 -12.36
CA PHE A 105 19.28 -10.18 -13.52
C PHE A 105 19.72 -11.62 -13.24
N LEU A 106 19.95 -11.98 -11.98
CA LEU A 106 20.35 -13.34 -11.59
C LEU A 106 19.18 -14.32 -11.62
N MET A 107 17.93 -13.84 -11.50
CA MET A 107 16.74 -14.68 -11.37
C MET A 107 16.11 -15.06 -12.72
N SER A 108 16.56 -14.48 -13.83
CA SER A 108 15.91 -14.63 -15.15
C SER A 108 15.99 -16.04 -15.77
N ARG A 109 16.79 -16.94 -15.19
CA ARG A 109 17.01 -18.29 -15.72
C ARG A 109 15.93 -19.30 -15.31
N ASP A 110 15.27 -19.05 -14.18
CA ASP A 110 14.33 -20.01 -13.57
C ASP A 110 12.87 -19.56 -13.67
N SER A 111 12.55 -18.57 -14.52
CA SER A 111 11.16 -18.15 -14.71
C SER A 111 10.37 -19.26 -15.40
N VAL A 112 9.53 -19.98 -14.65
CA VAL A 112 8.41 -20.73 -15.21
C VAL A 112 7.67 -19.77 -16.13
N GLN A 113 7.50 -20.14 -17.40
CA GLN A 113 6.89 -19.28 -18.40
C GLN A 113 5.42 -19.06 -18.05
N GLN A 114 5.13 -18.10 -17.16
CA GLN A 114 3.78 -17.62 -16.92
C GLN A 114 3.25 -17.11 -18.27
N ARG A 115 2.02 -17.51 -18.62
CA ARG A 115 1.37 -17.06 -19.85
C ARG A 115 1.30 -15.54 -19.79
N LYS A 116 2.13 -14.88 -20.59
CA LYS A 116 2.16 -13.41 -20.66
C LYS A 116 0.80 -12.91 -21.13
N LEU A 117 0.27 -11.91 -20.43
CA LEU A 117 -0.90 -11.18 -20.91
C LEU A 117 -0.65 -10.68 -22.33
N SER A 118 -1.68 -10.72 -23.17
CA SER A 118 -1.61 -10.11 -24.50
C SER A 118 -1.37 -8.61 -24.38
N ARG A 119 -0.83 -7.99 -25.43
CA ARG A 119 -0.65 -6.53 -25.45
C ARG A 119 -1.97 -5.79 -25.21
N ALA A 120 -3.06 -6.26 -25.79
CA ALA A 120 -4.39 -5.67 -25.60
C ALA A 120 -4.88 -5.80 -24.15
N ALA A 121 -4.60 -6.93 -23.48
CA ALA A 121 -4.94 -7.11 -22.07
C ALA A 121 -4.10 -6.21 -21.15
N LEU A 122 -2.81 -6.04 -21.45
CA LEU A 122 -1.95 -5.08 -20.73
C LEU A 122 -2.42 -3.63 -20.91
N GLU A 123 -2.88 -3.24 -22.11
CA GLU A 123 -3.46 -1.91 -22.34
C GLU A 123 -4.73 -1.70 -21.51
N VAL A 124 -5.62 -2.69 -21.44
CA VAL A 124 -6.83 -2.61 -20.60
C VAL A 124 -6.47 -2.56 -19.11
N LEU A 125 -5.53 -3.39 -18.66
CA LEU A 125 -5.04 -3.38 -17.27
C LEU A 125 -4.48 -2.01 -16.89
N ALA A 126 -3.67 -1.40 -17.76
CA ALA A 126 -3.13 -0.07 -17.52
C ALA A 126 -4.26 0.97 -17.40
N ILE A 127 -5.26 0.93 -18.27
CA ILE A 127 -6.41 1.86 -18.17
C ILE A 127 -7.13 1.68 -16.83
N ILE A 128 -7.39 0.44 -16.40
CA ILE A 128 -8.02 0.19 -15.10
C ILE A 128 -7.15 0.75 -13.96
N ALA A 129 -5.84 0.49 -13.96
CA ALA A 129 -4.94 0.94 -12.91
C ALA A 129 -4.90 2.48 -12.76
N TYR A 130 -4.84 3.21 -13.88
CA TYR A 130 -4.75 4.68 -13.89
C TYR A 130 -6.10 5.41 -13.84
N HIS A 131 -7.21 4.76 -14.22
CA HIS A 131 -8.53 5.39 -14.33
C HIS A 131 -9.59 4.81 -13.40
N GLN A 132 -9.25 3.89 -12.49
CA GLN A 132 -10.23 3.35 -11.54
C GLN A 132 -10.84 4.46 -10.65
N PRO A 133 -12.13 4.36 -10.31
CA PRO A 133 -13.09 3.35 -10.78
C PRO A 133 -13.53 3.59 -12.24
N VAL A 134 -13.48 2.53 -13.07
CA VAL A 134 -13.77 2.61 -14.51
C VAL A 134 -14.73 1.54 -14.99
N THR A 135 -15.62 1.87 -15.92
CA THR A 135 -16.58 0.94 -16.54
C THR A 135 -16.04 0.40 -17.86
N ARG A 136 -16.63 -0.69 -18.37
CA ARG A 136 -16.26 -1.23 -19.69
C ARG A 136 -16.37 -0.20 -20.81
N ALA A 137 -17.43 0.60 -20.81
CA ALA A 137 -17.66 1.61 -21.84
C ALA A 137 -16.58 2.72 -21.81
N GLU A 138 -16.18 3.16 -20.61
CA GLU A 138 -15.10 4.14 -20.43
C GLU A 138 -13.74 3.57 -20.87
N ILE A 139 -13.47 2.28 -20.60
CA ILE A 139 -12.27 1.59 -21.10
C ILE A 139 -12.24 1.62 -22.64
N GLU A 140 -13.36 1.28 -23.28
CA GLU A 140 -13.46 1.23 -24.75
C GLU A 140 -13.33 2.63 -25.38
N ASP A 141 -13.90 3.65 -24.73
CA ASP A 141 -13.77 5.06 -25.14
C ASP A 141 -12.31 5.54 -25.09
N ILE A 142 -11.60 5.26 -23.98
CA ILE A 142 -10.18 5.60 -23.82
C ILE A 142 -9.31 4.87 -24.86
N ARG A 143 -9.62 3.60 -25.17
CA ARG A 143 -8.88 2.82 -26.18
C ARG A 143 -9.21 3.23 -27.61
N GLY A 144 -10.38 3.84 -27.84
CA GLY A 144 -10.93 4.13 -29.16
C GLY A 144 -11.32 2.89 -29.97
N VAL A 145 -11.35 1.70 -29.34
CA VAL A 145 -11.74 0.43 -29.94
C VAL A 145 -12.46 -0.46 -28.93
N GLU A 146 -13.40 -1.27 -29.40
CA GLU A 146 -14.08 -2.26 -28.57
C GLU A 146 -13.09 -3.22 -27.90
N THR A 147 -13.39 -3.63 -26.68
CA THR A 147 -12.59 -4.61 -25.96
C THR A 147 -13.04 -6.00 -26.39
N SER A 148 -12.09 -6.86 -26.76
CA SER A 148 -12.43 -8.24 -27.16
C SER A 148 -13.20 -8.96 -26.06
N LYS A 149 -14.17 -9.78 -26.47
CA LYS A 149 -14.90 -10.66 -25.55
C LYS A 149 -13.89 -11.54 -24.80
N GLY A 150 -14.00 -11.61 -23.47
CA GLY A 150 -13.07 -12.37 -22.64
C GLY A 150 -11.88 -11.62 -22.06
N THR A 151 -11.53 -10.40 -22.52
CA THR A 151 -10.35 -9.70 -22.00
C THR A 151 -10.49 -9.32 -20.53
N LEU A 152 -11.66 -8.77 -20.15
CA LEU A 152 -11.95 -8.47 -18.74
C LEU A 152 -12.02 -9.75 -17.91
N ASP A 153 -12.61 -10.82 -18.45
CA ASP A 153 -12.68 -12.13 -17.78
C ASP A 153 -11.27 -12.68 -17.50
N THR A 154 -10.36 -12.62 -18.48
CA THR A 154 -8.94 -13.00 -18.27
C THR A 154 -8.27 -12.14 -17.21
N LEU A 155 -8.54 -10.84 -17.14
CA LEU A 155 -7.97 -9.97 -16.10
C LEU A 155 -8.55 -10.28 -14.71
N LEU A 156 -9.84 -10.61 -14.62
CA LEU A 156 -10.45 -11.08 -13.38
C LEU A 156 -9.84 -12.42 -12.93
N GLU A 157 -9.58 -13.34 -13.86
CA GLU A 157 -8.90 -14.62 -13.58
C GLU A 157 -7.46 -14.45 -13.08
N THR A 158 -6.78 -13.33 -13.39
CA THR A 158 -5.45 -13.04 -12.83
C THR A 158 -5.48 -12.56 -11.39
N GLU A 159 -6.67 -12.26 -10.85
CA GLU A 159 -6.88 -11.64 -9.53
C GLU A 159 -6.23 -10.26 -9.37
N TRP A 160 -5.62 -9.68 -10.41
CA TRP A 160 -5.08 -8.30 -10.39
C TRP A 160 -6.17 -7.24 -10.54
N VAL A 161 -7.31 -7.61 -11.11
CA VAL A 161 -8.47 -6.77 -11.31
C VAL A 161 -9.66 -7.41 -10.62
N ARG A 162 -10.52 -6.59 -10.03
CA ARG A 162 -11.79 -7.01 -9.46
C ARG A 162 -12.93 -6.11 -9.92
N MET A 163 -14.15 -6.64 -9.80
CA MET A 163 -15.35 -5.81 -9.82
C MET A 163 -15.43 -5.04 -8.51
N ARG A 164 -15.77 -3.76 -8.58
CA ARG A 164 -15.72 -2.85 -7.44
C ARG A 164 -17.09 -2.37 -6.99
N GLY A 165 -17.91 -1.92 -7.92
CA GLY A 165 -19.24 -1.40 -7.63
C GLY A 165 -20.05 -1.27 -8.91
N ARG A 166 -21.11 -0.46 -8.83
CA ARG A 166 -21.88 -0.01 -10.00
C ARG A 166 -21.94 1.50 -10.04
N ARG A 167 -21.75 2.08 -11.22
CA ARG A 167 -21.88 3.52 -11.42
C ARG A 167 -23.34 3.97 -11.26
N ARG A 168 -23.57 5.13 -10.63
CA ARG A 168 -24.88 5.79 -10.49
C ARG A 168 -25.30 6.53 -11.77
N THR A 169 -25.24 5.85 -12.91
CA THR A 169 -25.64 6.35 -14.23
C THR A 169 -26.70 5.43 -14.87
N PRO A 170 -27.41 5.86 -15.93
CA PRO A 170 -28.36 5.01 -16.63
C PRO A 170 -27.74 3.67 -17.05
N GLY A 171 -28.42 2.57 -16.75
CA GLY A 171 -27.93 1.21 -17.00
C GLY A 171 -27.08 0.62 -15.87
N ARG A 172 -26.66 1.43 -14.88
CA ARG A 172 -25.89 1.02 -13.69
C ARG A 172 -24.74 0.04 -14.03
N PRO A 173 -23.82 0.42 -14.95
CA PRO A 173 -22.75 -0.46 -15.36
C PRO A 173 -21.79 -0.77 -14.20
N VAL A 174 -21.20 -1.97 -14.23
CA VAL A 174 -20.18 -2.40 -13.27
C VAL A 174 -18.90 -1.57 -13.45
N THR A 175 -18.30 -1.18 -12.32
CA THR A 175 -16.97 -0.56 -12.25
C THR A 175 -15.91 -1.59 -11.87
N TYR A 176 -14.71 -1.39 -12.40
CA TYR A 176 -13.53 -2.21 -12.19
C TYR A 176 -12.44 -1.41 -11.46
N GLY A 177 -11.64 -2.12 -10.67
CA GLY A 177 -10.47 -1.59 -9.96
C GLY A 177 -9.39 -2.64 -9.77
N THR A 178 -8.23 -2.23 -9.28
CA THR A 178 -7.10 -3.13 -8.98
C THR A 178 -7.27 -3.77 -7.59
N THR A 179 -6.46 -4.79 -7.32
CA THR A 179 -6.44 -5.53 -6.05
C THR A 179 -5.08 -5.43 -5.35
N ASP A 180 -4.97 -5.97 -4.13
CA ASP A 180 -3.67 -6.11 -3.45
C ASP A 180 -2.72 -7.04 -4.21
N ALA A 181 -3.25 -8.04 -4.94
CA ALA A 181 -2.43 -8.90 -5.79
C ALA A 181 -1.78 -8.13 -6.96
N PHE A 182 -2.44 -7.07 -7.45
CA PHE A 182 -1.83 -6.14 -8.39
C PHE A 182 -0.68 -5.36 -7.73
N LEU A 183 -0.92 -4.79 -6.53
CA LEU A 183 0.13 -4.07 -5.79
C LEU A 183 1.34 -4.96 -5.51
N ASP A 184 1.11 -6.22 -5.12
CA ASP A 184 2.19 -7.19 -4.89
C ASP A 184 2.96 -7.52 -6.17
N HIS A 185 2.23 -7.79 -7.27
CA HIS A 185 2.86 -8.13 -8.53
C HIS A 185 3.75 -7.00 -9.07
N PHE A 186 3.31 -5.75 -8.90
CA PHE A 186 4.05 -4.57 -9.35
C PHE A 186 4.94 -3.95 -8.25
N ALA A 187 5.00 -4.56 -7.06
CA ALA A 187 5.76 -4.10 -5.90
C ALA A 187 5.49 -2.63 -5.53
N LEU A 188 4.21 -2.27 -5.42
CA LEU A 188 3.73 -0.93 -5.06
C LEU A 188 3.23 -0.93 -3.62
N GLU A 189 3.53 0.14 -2.85
CA GLU A 189 2.92 0.30 -1.52
C GLU A 189 1.46 0.72 -1.68
N GLU A 190 1.20 1.61 -2.61
CA GLU A 190 -0.14 2.08 -2.91
C GLU A 190 -0.32 2.37 -4.40
N ILE A 191 -1.57 2.41 -4.85
CA ILE A 191 -1.88 2.58 -6.27
C ILE A 191 -1.39 3.92 -6.84
N ARG A 192 -1.25 4.94 -6.00
CA ARG A 192 -0.72 6.25 -6.39
C ARG A 192 0.80 6.26 -6.62
N ASP A 193 1.50 5.19 -6.23
CA ASP A 193 2.93 4.97 -6.55
C ASP A 193 3.14 4.57 -8.01
N LEU A 194 2.05 4.40 -8.77
CA LEU A 194 2.16 4.19 -10.21
C LEU A 194 2.89 5.36 -10.86
N PRO A 195 3.86 5.07 -11.74
CA PRO A 195 4.74 6.08 -12.28
C PRO A 195 3.96 7.10 -13.12
N GLY A 196 4.17 8.38 -12.81
CA GLY A 196 3.52 9.47 -13.54
C GLY A 196 4.02 9.60 -14.99
N MET A 197 3.31 10.37 -15.81
CA MET A 197 3.73 10.66 -17.19
C MET A 197 5.14 11.25 -17.30
N GLU A 198 5.57 12.06 -16.33
CA GLU A 198 6.89 12.67 -16.33
C GLU A 198 8.00 11.65 -16.01
N GLU A 199 7.76 10.74 -15.08
CA GLU A 199 8.69 9.68 -14.68
C GLU A 199 8.85 8.65 -15.81
N LEU A 200 7.74 8.27 -16.45
CA LEU A 200 7.76 7.40 -17.60
C LEU A 200 8.48 8.03 -18.82
N LYS A 201 8.40 9.38 -18.98
CA LYS A 201 9.17 10.12 -20.00
C LYS A 201 10.66 10.16 -19.63
N GLY A 202 10.98 10.47 -18.38
CA GLY A 202 12.35 10.53 -17.86
C GLY A 202 13.07 9.19 -17.91
N ALA A 203 12.35 8.08 -17.71
CA ALA A 203 12.85 6.72 -17.84
C ALA A 203 12.99 6.24 -19.31
N GLY A 204 12.59 7.05 -20.30
CA GLY A 204 12.63 6.67 -21.71
C GLY A 204 11.63 5.56 -22.08
N LEU A 205 10.66 5.27 -21.21
CA LEU A 205 9.67 4.21 -21.39
C LEU A 205 8.46 4.67 -22.22
N LEU A 206 8.26 5.98 -22.38
CA LEU A 206 7.21 6.53 -23.24
C LEU A 206 7.67 6.71 -24.68
N SER A 207 7.01 5.99 -25.58
CA SER A 207 7.16 6.16 -27.01
C SER A 207 6.34 7.36 -27.54
N THR A 208 6.83 7.98 -28.60
CA THR A 208 6.46 9.29 -29.21
C THR A 208 5.03 9.40 -29.77
N ARG A 209 4.07 8.58 -29.32
CA ARG A 209 2.71 8.45 -29.86
C ARG A 209 1.59 8.78 -28.87
N MET A 210 1.87 9.53 -27.81
CA MET A 210 0.80 10.05 -26.94
C MET A 210 0.16 11.28 -27.59
N PRO A 211 -1.18 11.36 -27.67
CA PRO A 211 -1.89 12.58 -28.04
C PRO A 211 -1.49 13.75 -27.13
N ALA A 212 -1.40 14.97 -27.67
CA ALA A 212 -0.98 16.16 -26.93
C ALA A 212 -1.89 16.52 -25.74
N ASN A 213 -3.10 15.96 -25.70
CA ASN A 213 -4.14 16.11 -24.68
C ASN A 213 -4.30 14.87 -23.78
N PHE A 214 -3.36 13.92 -23.82
CA PHE A 214 -3.40 12.75 -22.94
C PHE A 214 -3.01 13.12 -21.51
N SER A 215 -3.99 13.09 -20.60
CA SER A 215 -3.80 13.29 -19.16
C SER A 215 -3.93 11.93 -18.46
N MET A 216 -2.92 11.54 -17.69
CA MET A 216 -3.08 10.42 -16.75
C MET A 216 -3.78 10.96 -15.50
N PRO A 217 -4.96 10.44 -15.11
CA PRO A 217 -5.55 10.74 -13.82
C PRO A 217 -4.67 10.20 -12.69
N VAL A 218 -4.83 10.77 -11.51
CA VAL A 218 -4.25 10.24 -10.28
C VAL A 218 -5.23 9.20 -9.72
N PRO A 219 -4.82 7.95 -9.53
CA PRO A 219 -5.68 6.93 -8.90
C PRO A 219 -6.13 7.36 -7.49
N PRO A 220 -7.30 6.90 -7.02
CA PRO A 220 -7.75 7.15 -5.65
C PRO A 220 -6.78 6.55 -4.63
N ALA A 221 -6.63 7.18 -3.47
CA ALA A 221 -5.71 6.76 -2.41
C ALA A 221 -6.00 5.36 -1.84
N ASP A 222 -7.29 4.98 -1.80
CA ASP A 222 -7.74 3.67 -1.35
C ASP A 222 -8.56 3.00 -2.47
N PRO A 223 -8.04 1.93 -3.11
CA PRO A 223 -8.71 1.21 -4.17
C PRO A 223 -9.94 0.42 -3.70
N ASP A 224 -10.23 0.34 -2.40
CA ASP A 224 -11.40 -0.32 -1.81
C ASP A 224 -12.52 0.64 -1.40
N THR A 225 -12.20 1.89 -1.09
CA THR A 225 -13.21 2.89 -0.72
C THR A 225 -14.00 3.38 -1.94
N LEU A 226 -15.30 3.07 -2.03
CA LEU A 226 -16.22 3.49 -3.11
C LEU A 226 -16.30 5.02 -3.28
N THR A 227 -16.39 5.50 -4.52
CA THR A 227 -16.60 6.92 -4.81
C THR A 227 -18.08 7.31 -4.62
N GLU A 228 -18.39 8.61 -4.50
CA GLU A 228 -19.76 9.11 -4.25
C GLU A 228 -20.78 8.71 -5.35
N ASP A 229 -20.27 8.42 -6.54
CA ASP A 229 -21.00 8.01 -7.73
C ASP A 229 -20.99 6.49 -7.97
N GLU A 230 -20.53 5.69 -7.00
CA GLU A 230 -20.60 4.24 -6.99
C GLU A 230 -21.56 3.71 -5.93
N ASP A 231 -22.34 2.67 -6.28
CA ASP A 231 -23.06 1.83 -5.33
C ASP A 231 -22.27 0.52 -5.10
N ALA A 232 -22.32 -0.01 -3.88
CA ALA A 232 -21.78 -1.35 -3.59
C ALA A 232 -22.54 -2.43 -4.36
N LEU A 233 -21.85 -3.52 -4.70
CA LEU A 233 -22.47 -4.71 -5.28
C LEU A 233 -23.41 -5.36 -4.25
N THR A 234 -24.67 -5.52 -4.60
CA THR A 234 -25.67 -6.22 -3.78
C THR A 234 -25.61 -7.74 -4.00
N ASP A 235 -26.23 -8.53 -3.12
CA ASP A 235 -26.35 -9.98 -3.30
C ASP A 235 -26.96 -10.35 -4.67
N ILE A 236 -27.94 -9.57 -5.14
CA ILE A 236 -28.58 -9.76 -6.45
C ILE A 236 -27.58 -9.48 -7.57
N ASP A 237 -26.74 -8.45 -7.42
CA ASP A 237 -25.70 -8.13 -8.41
C ASP A 237 -24.66 -9.24 -8.50
N LEU A 238 -24.26 -9.79 -7.35
CA LEU A 238 -23.29 -10.89 -7.27
C LEU A 238 -23.85 -12.18 -7.87
N GLU A 239 -25.16 -12.46 -7.69
CA GLU A 239 -25.84 -13.57 -8.38
C GLU A 239 -25.90 -13.36 -9.89
N GLU A 240 -26.24 -12.14 -10.36
CA GLU A 240 -26.27 -11.80 -11.79
C GLU A 240 -24.89 -11.95 -12.45
N LEU A 241 -23.83 -11.60 -11.72
CA LEU A 241 -22.44 -11.71 -12.15
C LEU A 241 -21.88 -13.14 -12.03
N GLY A 242 -22.68 -14.10 -11.53
CA GLY A 242 -22.28 -15.49 -11.36
C GLY A 242 -21.24 -15.70 -10.25
N LEU A 243 -21.10 -14.74 -9.34
CA LEU A 243 -20.15 -14.77 -8.21
C LEU A 243 -20.75 -15.41 -6.95
N LEU A 244 -22.08 -15.61 -6.92
CA LEU A 244 -22.80 -16.39 -5.92
C LEU A 244 -23.51 -17.57 -6.57
N THR A 245 -23.46 -18.74 -5.94
CA THR A 245 -24.37 -19.83 -6.28
C THR A 245 -25.79 -19.42 -5.88
N PRO A 246 -26.81 -19.56 -6.75
CA PRO A 246 -28.17 -19.12 -6.43
C PRO A 246 -28.65 -19.82 -5.17
N ARG A 247 -29.18 -19.05 -4.22
CA ARG A 247 -29.86 -19.64 -3.05
C ARG A 247 -31.05 -20.44 -3.56
N VAL A 248 -30.97 -21.76 -3.44
CA VAL A 248 -32.15 -22.61 -3.57
C VAL A 248 -33.09 -22.19 -2.44
N THR A 249 -34.15 -21.47 -2.80
CA THR A 249 -35.26 -21.25 -1.89
C THR A 249 -35.99 -22.57 -1.76
N ASP A 250 -35.78 -23.27 -0.64
CA ASP A 250 -36.65 -24.37 -0.24
C ASP A 250 -38.03 -23.77 0.10
N GLU A 251 -39.02 -23.99 -0.78
CA GLU A 251 -40.45 -23.82 -0.48
C GLU A 251 -40.97 -24.93 0.45
#